data_AF-A0A969NXY4-F1
#
_entry.id   AF-A0A969NXY4-F1
#
_cell.length_a   1.000
_cell.length_b   1.000
_cell.length_c   1.000
_cell.angle_alpha   90.00
_cell.angle_beta   90.00
_cell.angle_gamma   90.00
#
_symmetry.space_group_name_H-M   'P 1'
#
loop_
_entity.id
_entity.type
_entity.pdbx_description
1 polymer ?
#
loop_
_entity_poly.entity_id
_entity_poly.type
_entity_poly.pdbx_seq_one_letter_code
_entity_poly.pdbx_strand_id
1 'polypeptide(L)'
;MLFIWGLYNKFQYASSPQVESTPTEITTESQISSQSEESTIPKITKRQNTQSRSLAYDFPLNSCGDKDPGGANNWYPVYVMDTPENLNRITAYYCRDAIPKYREEKEIRSIQVASFLNRKKAQEFANLMQEEIGVLQL
;
A
#
# COMPACT_ATOMS: atom_id res chain seq x y z
N MET A 1 7.12 -19.18 57.24
CA MET A 1 6.20 -19.01 56.10
C MET A 1 7.00 -18.42 54.94
N LEU A 2 7.38 -19.28 54.00
CA LEU A 2 6.85 -19.36 52.62
C LEU A 2 7.39 -18.21 51.73
N PHE A 3 8.47 -18.45 50.95
CA PHE A 3 8.48 -18.84 49.50
C PHE A 3 8.35 -17.57 48.60
N ILE A 4 9.09 -17.27 47.52
CA ILE A 4 9.88 -18.01 46.52
C ILE A 4 10.81 -17.02 45.77
N TRP A 5 11.96 -17.54 45.33
CA TRP A 5 12.90 -16.99 44.34
C TRP A 5 12.28 -16.72 42.95
N GLY A 6 12.76 -15.71 42.23
CA GLY A 6 12.41 -15.50 40.82
C GLY A 6 13.55 -14.88 40.00
N LEU A 7 14.63 -15.64 39.82
CA LEU A 7 15.68 -15.39 38.83
C LEU A 7 15.24 -15.85 37.43
N TYR A 8 15.89 -15.28 36.42
CA TYR A 8 16.02 -15.72 35.02
C TYR A 8 14.93 -15.35 34.03
N ASN A 9 15.31 -14.53 33.04
CA ASN A 9 14.97 -14.86 31.65
C ASN A 9 16.21 -14.71 30.76
N LYS A 10 16.71 -15.88 30.34
CA LYS A 10 17.88 -16.09 29.49
C LYS A 10 17.34 -16.17 28.06
N PHE A 11 17.46 -15.09 27.29
CA PHE A 11 17.15 -15.12 25.86
C PHE A 11 18.19 -15.99 25.15
N GLN A 12 17.79 -17.21 24.79
CA GLN A 12 18.56 -18.08 23.90
C GLN A 12 18.32 -17.64 22.46
N TYR A 13 19.38 -17.16 21.80
CA TYR A 13 19.46 -17.03 20.36
C TYR A 13 19.58 -18.43 19.76
N ALA A 14 18.55 -18.89 19.05
CA ALA A 14 18.59 -20.10 18.24
C ALA A 14 18.85 -19.72 16.78
N SER A 15 19.97 -20.21 16.27
CA SER A 15 20.48 -20.12 14.91
C SER A 15 19.53 -20.83 13.93
N SER A 16 19.18 -20.18 12.82
CA SER A 16 18.49 -20.85 11.69
C SER A 16 19.49 -21.58 10.79
N PRO A 17 19.23 -22.83 10.37
CA PRO A 17 20.07 -23.53 9.40
C PRO A 17 19.79 -23.08 7.95
N GLN A 18 20.87 -22.94 7.19
CA GLN A 18 20.91 -22.74 5.74
C GLN A 18 20.46 -24.02 5.04
N VAL A 19 19.57 -23.91 4.05
CA VAL A 19 19.27 -25.01 3.12
C VAL A 19 19.63 -24.56 1.71
N GLU A 20 20.69 -25.19 1.22
CA GLU A 20 21.24 -25.15 -0.12
C GLU A 20 20.51 -26.15 -1.02
N SER A 21 20.16 -25.73 -2.25
CA SER A 21 19.89 -26.66 -3.36
C SER A 21 19.85 -25.93 -4.72
N THR A 22 20.97 -25.98 -5.44
CA THR A 22 21.05 -26.11 -6.91
C THR A 22 20.80 -27.58 -7.31
N PRO A 23 20.54 -27.97 -8.59
CA PRO A 23 20.71 -27.27 -9.87
C PRO A 23 19.44 -27.29 -10.76
N THR A 24 19.40 -26.65 -11.94
CA THR A 24 19.42 -27.33 -13.27
C THR A 24 19.35 -26.28 -14.39
N GLU A 25 20.22 -26.43 -15.38
CA GLU A 25 20.33 -25.71 -16.65
C GLU A 25 19.69 -26.55 -17.77
N ILE A 26 18.71 -26.04 -18.53
CA ILE A 26 18.39 -26.47 -19.92
C ILE A 26 17.71 -25.33 -20.73
N THR A 27 18.50 -24.65 -21.57
CA THR A 27 18.39 -24.41 -23.03
C THR A 27 17.03 -24.39 -23.78
N THR A 28 16.66 -23.17 -24.23
CA THR A 28 16.33 -22.68 -25.61
C THR A 28 14.99 -23.01 -26.35
N GLU A 29 14.56 -21.96 -27.09
CA GLU A 29 13.68 -21.82 -28.28
C GLU A 29 12.21 -21.44 -28.00
N SER A 30 11.82 -20.17 -28.19
CA SER A 30 11.50 -19.44 -29.44
C SER A 30 10.23 -19.95 -30.12
N GLN A 31 9.13 -19.17 -30.11
CA GLN A 31 8.34 -18.86 -31.31
C GLN A 31 7.17 -17.90 -31.06
N ILE A 32 7.08 -16.93 -31.97
CA ILE A 32 6.04 -15.93 -32.23
C ILE A 32 4.93 -16.55 -33.11
N SER A 33 3.66 -16.27 -32.82
CA SER A 33 2.53 -16.13 -33.80
C SER A 33 1.27 -15.74 -33.01
N SER A 34 0.68 -14.54 -33.14
CA SER A 34 -0.16 -14.00 -34.21
C SER A 34 -1.43 -14.80 -34.55
N GLN A 35 -2.55 -14.06 -34.56
CA GLN A 35 -3.91 -14.35 -35.06
C GLN A 35 -4.81 -15.22 -34.18
N SER A 36 -6.13 -15.06 -34.11
CA SER A 36 -7.13 -14.00 -34.31
C SER A 36 -8.45 -14.77 -34.29
N GLU A 37 -9.37 -14.53 -33.35
CA GLU A 37 -10.72 -15.09 -33.46
C GLU A 37 -11.78 -14.05 -33.08
N GLU A 38 -12.79 -14.09 -33.94
CA GLU A 38 -13.87 -13.16 -34.17
C GLU A 38 -15.17 -13.69 -33.54
N SER A 39 -16.05 -12.74 -33.20
CA SER A 39 -17.51 -12.91 -33.08
C SER A 39 -18.08 -13.43 -31.75
N THR A 40 -18.69 -12.53 -30.96
CA THR A 40 -20.17 -12.35 -30.92
C THR A 40 -20.58 -11.31 -29.84
N ILE A 41 -21.42 -10.35 -30.25
CA ILE A 41 -22.08 -9.26 -29.47
C ILE A 41 -23.23 -9.85 -28.60
N PRO A 42 -23.86 -9.19 -27.58
CA PRO A 42 -23.64 -7.90 -26.88
C PRO A 42 -23.62 -8.00 -25.33
N LYS A 43 -22.99 -7.02 -24.64
CA LYS A 43 -23.64 -6.36 -23.48
C LYS A 43 -22.99 -5.01 -23.20
N ILE A 44 -23.64 -3.93 -23.64
CA ILE A 44 -23.34 -2.58 -23.17
C ILE A 44 -23.79 -2.50 -21.72
N THR A 45 -22.92 -2.88 -20.80
CA THR A 45 -22.99 -2.38 -19.43
C THR A 45 -22.03 -1.22 -19.37
N LYS A 46 -22.55 0.00 -19.34
CA LYS A 46 -21.78 1.21 -19.03
C LYS A 46 -20.99 0.94 -17.74
N ARG A 47 -19.71 0.58 -17.86
CA ARG A 47 -18.74 0.86 -16.80
C ARG A 47 -18.73 2.37 -16.71
N GLN A 48 -19.24 2.89 -15.61
CA GLN A 48 -19.13 4.30 -15.30
C GLN A 48 -17.66 4.64 -15.38
N ASN A 49 -17.30 5.33 -16.46
CA ASN A 49 -16.02 5.97 -16.61
C ASN A 49 -16.01 7.14 -15.63
N THR A 50 -15.72 6.85 -14.36
CA THR A 50 -15.12 7.84 -13.48
C THR A 50 -13.68 8.03 -13.98
N GLN A 51 -13.54 8.73 -15.11
CA GLN A 51 -12.30 9.42 -15.49
C GLN A 51 -12.16 10.62 -14.55
N SER A 52 -12.15 10.35 -13.24
CA SER A 52 -12.07 11.36 -12.19
C SER A 52 -10.60 11.73 -12.07
N ARG A 53 -10.20 12.76 -12.83
CA ARG A 53 -9.01 13.64 -12.67
C ARG A 53 -7.68 13.06 -12.19
N SER A 54 -7.46 11.75 -12.17
CA SER A 54 -6.25 11.08 -11.71
C SER A 54 -5.12 11.14 -12.74
N LEU A 55 -5.14 12.11 -13.66
CA LEU A 55 -4.15 12.22 -14.76
C LEU A 55 -2.70 12.32 -14.25
N ALA A 56 -2.47 12.57 -12.95
CA ALA A 56 -1.15 12.60 -12.34
C ALA A 56 -0.68 11.25 -11.75
N TYR A 57 -1.56 10.26 -11.57
CA TYR A 57 -1.24 8.99 -10.90
C TYR A 57 -1.86 7.81 -11.64
N ASP A 58 -1.00 6.88 -12.06
CA ASP A 58 -1.41 5.60 -12.66
C ASP A 58 -1.67 4.57 -11.56
N PHE A 59 -2.86 4.64 -10.97
CA PHE A 59 -3.27 3.69 -9.94
C PHE A 59 -3.61 2.29 -10.50
N PRO A 60 -3.41 1.21 -9.73
CA PRO A 60 -2.88 1.18 -8.36
C PRO A 60 -1.35 1.25 -8.30
N LEU A 61 -0.84 1.93 -7.28
CA LEU A 61 0.58 2.06 -6.98
C LEU A 61 0.98 1.10 -5.85
N ASN A 62 2.20 0.55 -5.95
CA ASN A 62 2.77 -0.26 -4.87
C ASN A 62 3.05 0.58 -3.62
N SER A 63 3.45 1.84 -3.82
CA SER A 63 3.66 2.80 -2.74
C SER A 63 3.26 4.19 -3.18
N CYS A 64 2.62 4.94 -2.28
CA CYS A 64 2.25 6.33 -2.50
C CYS A 64 3.04 7.26 -1.58
N GLY A 65 3.69 8.26 -2.18
CA GLY A 65 4.50 9.21 -1.44
C GLY A 65 5.86 9.46 -2.08
N ASP A 66 6.66 10.28 -1.40
CA ASP A 66 8.06 10.45 -1.74
C ASP A 66 8.88 9.31 -1.10
N LYS A 67 9.91 8.82 -1.80
CA LYS A 67 10.85 7.85 -1.24
C LYS A 67 11.65 8.51 -0.11
N ASP A 68 11.93 7.75 0.95
CA ASP A 68 12.76 8.21 2.06
C ASP A 68 14.17 8.60 1.58
N PRO A 69 14.55 9.88 1.61
CA PRO A 69 15.89 10.32 1.22
C PRO A 69 16.91 10.12 2.36
N GLY A 70 16.47 9.64 3.53
CA GLY A 70 17.26 9.56 4.76
C GLY A 70 17.39 10.91 5.47
N GLY A 71 17.82 10.86 6.74
CA GLY A 71 18.03 12.04 7.58
C GLY A 71 16.75 12.60 8.21
N ALA A 72 16.85 13.80 8.80
CA ALA A 72 15.74 14.46 9.46
C ALA A 72 14.97 15.34 8.45
N ASN A 73 13.90 14.80 7.89
CA ASN A 73 13.01 15.53 6.99
C ASN A 73 11.63 15.75 7.60
N ASN A 74 10.99 16.85 7.20
CA ASN A 74 9.60 17.12 7.54
C ASN A 74 8.70 16.36 6.57
N TRP A 75 7.97 15.39 7.10
CA TRP A 75 7.02 14.58 6.36
C TRP A 75 5.60 15.12 6.54
N TYR A 76 4.86 15.17 5.44
CA TYR A 76 3.47 15.60 5.37
C TYR A 76 2.62 14.36 5.03
N PRO A 77 2.16 13.63 6.06
CA PRO A 77 1.32 12.46 5.87
C PRO A 77 -0.09 12.84 5.41
N VAL A 78 -0.69 12.00 4.57
CA VAL A 78 -2.07 12.11 4.13
C VAL A 78 -2.90 11.03 4.80
N TYR A 79 -3.96 11.44 5.48
CA TYR A 79 -4.83 10.57 6.26
C TYR A 79 -6.26 10.58 5.74
N VAL A 80 -6.88 9.40 5.79
CA VAL A 80 -8.32 9.23 5.59
C VAL A 80 -8.94 8.55 6.81
N MET A 81 -10.26 8.59 6.91
CA MET A 81 -11.01 7.92 7.97
C MET A 81 -10.77 6.40 7.96
N ASP A 82 -10.45 5.86 9.13
CA ASP A 82 -10.24 4.41 9.31
C ASP A 82 -11.57 3.66 9.32
N THR A 83 -11.87 2.98 8.21
CA THR A 83 -12.91 1.97 8.12
C THR A 83 -12.37 0.77 7.33
N PRO A 84 -12.85 -0.47 7.60
CA PRO A 84 -12.44 -1.64 6.83
C PRO A 84 -12.71 -1.49 5.32
N GLU A 85 -13.81 -0.82 4.96
CA GLU A 85 -14.15 -0.54 3.56
C GLU A 85 -13.16 0.41 2.90
N ASN A 86 -12.78 1.51 3.58
CA ASN A 86 -11.79 2.45 3.08
C ASN A 86 -10.42 1.81 2.93
N LEU A 87 -9.97 1.04 3.93
CA LEU A 87 -8.67 0.36 3.89
C LEU A 87 -8.61 -0.63 2.72
N ASN A 88 -9.64 -1.45 2.56
CA ASN A 88 -9.72 -2.40 1.46
C ASN A 88 -9.77 -1.70 0.10
N ARG A 89 -10.55 -0.62 -0.02
CA ARG A 89 -10.64 0.16 -1.26
C ARG A 89 -9.32 0.81 -1.63
N ILE A 90 -8.62 1.40 -0.65
CA ILE A 90 -7.35 2.08 -0.88
C ILE A 90 -6.26 1.10 -1.26
N THR A 91 -6.13 -0.01 -0.52
CA THR A 91 -5.11 -1.03 -0.80
C THR A 91 -5.35 -1.76 -2.12
N ALA A 92 -6.61 -1.96 -2.53
CA ALA A 92 -6.94 -2.63 -3.78
C ALA A 92 -6.78 -1.73 -5.02
N TYR A 93 -7.18 -0.46 -4.93
CA TYR A 93 -7.35 0.41 -6.09
C TYR A 93 -6.42 1.62 -6.15
N TYR A 94 -5.78 2.00 -5.05
CA TYR A 94 -4.95 3.21 -4.98
C TYR A 94 -3.54 2.90 -4.49
N CYS A 95 -3.33 2.82 -3.18
CA CYS A 95 -2.01 2.71 -2.55
C CYS A 95 -1.94 1.43 -1.73
N ARG A 96 -1.15 0.46 -2.21
CA ARG A 96 -1.03 -0.86 -1.56
C ARG A 96 -0.34 -0.82 -0.21
N ASP A 97 0.44 0.22 0.05
CA ASP A 97 1.15 0.46 1.30
C ASP A 97 0.36 1.31 2.31
N ALA A 98 -0.93 1.54 2.06
CA ALA A 98 -1.78 2.22 3.02
C ALA A 98 -1.94 1.41 4.31
N ILE A 99 -1.75 2.07 5.46
CA ILE A 99 -1.75 1.42 6.77
C ILE A 99 -2.65 2.14 7.77
N PRO A 100 -3.38 1.42 8.63
CA PRO A 100 -4.07 2.03 9.76
C PRO A 100 -3.05 2.56 10.78
N LYS A 101 -3.32 3.75 11.31
CA LYS A 101 -2.46 4.46 12.26
C LYS A 101 -3.30 5.18 13.30
N TYR A 102 -2.86 5.06 14.55
CA TYR A 102 -3.42 5.85 15.65
C TYR A 102 -2.67 7.18 15.73
N ARG A 103 -3.42 8.29 15.72
CA ARG A 103 -2.91 9.65 15.83
C ARG A 103 -3.08 10.13 17.27
N GLU A 104 -2.05 9.95 18.07
CA GLU A 104 -2.06 10.30 19.51
C GLU A 104 -2.46 11.75 19.73
N GLU A 105 -2.04 12.66 18.86
CA GLU A 105 -2.31 14.10 18.98
C GLU A 105 -3.80 14.45 18.79
N LYS A 106 -4.59 13.56 18.20
CA LYS A 106 -6.03 13.74 17.96
C LYS A 106 -6.90 12.67 18.63
N GLU A 107 -6.29 11.66 19.24
CA GLU A 107 -6.97 10.50 19.81
C GLU A 107 -7.91 9.78 18.82
N ILE A 108 -7.53 9.75 17.53
CA ILE A 108 -8.31 9.12 16.46
C ILE A 108 -7.52 8.03 15.74
N ARG A 109 -8.25 7.04 15.21
CA ARG A 109 -7.72 6.11 14.20
C ARG A 109 -7.97 6.67 12.80
N SER A 110 -6.92 6.63 11.98
CA SER A 110 -6.94 7.05 10.59
C SER A 110 -6.12 6.07 9.75
N ILE A 111 -6.34 6.03 8.45
CA ILE A 111 -5.46 5.30 7.53
C ILE A 111 -4.47 6.28 6.93
N GLN A 112 -3.18 6.04 7.11
CA GLN A 112 -2.13 6.75 6.41
C GLN A 112 -2.00 6.17 5.00
N VAL A 113 -2.34 6.98 4.00
CA VAL A 113 -2.36 6.54 2.59
C VAL A 113 -1.04 6.84 1.89
N ALA A 114 -0.43 7.97 2.25
CA ALA A 114 0.82 8.43 1.63
C ALA A 114 1.57 9.38 2.58
N SER A 115 2.84 9.63 2.28
CA SER A 115 3.63 10.66 2.94
C SER A 115 4.54 11.36 1.94
N PHE A 116 4.56 12.69 1.96
CA PHE A 116 5.39 13.48 1.04
C PHE A 116 6.32 14.40 1.82
N LEU A 117 7.46 14.73 1.21
CA LEU A 117 8.39 15.75 1.72
C LEU A 117 7.91 17.16 1.36
N ASN A 118 7.06 17.27 0.35
CA ASN A 118 6.50 18.53 -0.11
C ASN A 118 5.04 18.68 0.35
N ARG A 119 4.78 19.72 1.13
CA ARG A 119 3.43 20.05 1.64
C ARG A 119 2.40 20.24 0.52
N LYS A 120 2.78 20.89 -0.58
CA LYS A 120 1.87 21.13 -1.71
C LYS A 120 1.45 19.82 -2.37
N LYS A 121 2.41 18.90 -2.60
CA LYS A 121 2.11 17.55 -3.11
C LYS A 121 1.19 16.78 -2.17
N ALA A 122 1.47 16.81 -0.87
CA ALA A 122 0.61 16.16 0.12
C ALA A 122 -0.82 16.71 0.09
N GLN A 123 -0.97 18.02 -0.04
CA GLN A 123 -2.28 18.66 -0.13
C GLN A 123 -3.02 18.32 -1.44
N GLU A 124 -2.33 18.33 -2.58
CA GLU A 124 -2.90 17.91 -3.87
C GLU A 124 -3.35 16.44 -3.81
N PHE A 125 -2.54 15.57 -3.24
CA PHE A 125 -2.87 14.15 -3.06
C PHE A 125 -4.03 13.96 -2.07
N ALA A 126 -4.06 14.72 -0.98
CA ALA A 126 -5.17 14.69 -0.03
C ALA A 126 -6.47 15.06 -0.75
N ASN A 127 -6.50 16.15 -1.51
CA ASN A 127 -7.68 16.57 -2.27
C ASN A 127 -8.14 15.47 -3.24
N LEU A 128 -7.21 14.80 -3.92
CA LEU A 128 -7.54 13.65 -4.77
C LEU A 128 -8.22 12.54 -3.95
N MET A 129 -7.66 12.14 -2.81
CA MET A 129 -8.28 11.15 -1.92
C MET A 129 -9.64 11.58 -1.37
N GLN A 130 -9.84 12.89 -1.13
CA GLN A 130 -11.14 13.42 -0.72
C GLN A 130 -12.19 13.25 -1.81
N GLU A 131 -11.84 13.51 -3.07
CA GLU A 131 -12.76 13.37 -4.21
C GLU A 131 -13.10 11.89 -4.46
N GLU A 132 -12.11 11.02 -4.31
CA GLU A 132 -12.25 9.58 -4.61
C GLU A 132 -12.93 8.79 -3.49
N ILE A 133 -12.59 9.07 -2.23
CA ILE A 133 -13.04 8.31 -1.06
C ILE A 133 -14.10 9.07 -0.25
N GLY A 134 -14.09 10.41 -0.26
CA GLY A 134 -15.09 11.22 0.42
C GLY A 134 -14.84 11.49 1.92
N VAL A 135 -13.76 10.98 2.51
CA VAL A 135 -13.51 11.04 3.96
C VAL A 135 -12.03 11.25 4.33
N LEU A 136 -11.46 12.42 4.00
CA LEU A 136 -10.19 12.83 4.60
C LEU A 136 -10.36 13.16 6.09
N GLN A 137 -9.31 12.87 6.86
CA GLN A 137 -9.13 13.40 8.20
C GLN A 137 -7.88 14.27 8.22
N LEU A 138 -8.08 15.59 8.08
CA LEU A 138 -7.03 16.59 8.29
C LEU A 138 -6.56 16.51 9.73
#